data_AF-A0A5N6WER9-F1
#
_entry.id   AF-A0A5N6WER9-F1
#
_cell.length_a   1.000
_cell.length_b   1.000
_cell.length_c   1.000
_cell.angle_alpha   90.00
_cell.angle_beta   90.00
_cell.angle_gamma   90.00
#
_symmetry.space_group_name_H-M   'P 1'
#
loop_
_entity.id
_entity.type
_entity.pdbx_description
1 polymer ?
#
loop_
_entity_poly.entity_id
_entity_poly.type
_entity_poly.pdbx_seq_one_letter_code
_entity_poly.pdbx_strand_id
1 'polypeptide(L)'
;MPHEDDVPEIPEEAPLETDLYETLGINGDATADQIKSAYRKLALKHHPDKAPEDQKEEANKKFQQIAFAYAILSDERRRRRFDLTGSTAEAVDEDDDFNWADFYREQFSSAIDVKALDKFKQEYQGSEEEESDLLAAFEKYRGDMDKIYESVMLCNVLDDDERFRVIIDKAIANGKVEQYKKYSEEPERKRQQRLKRAQKEAKEAEEAAKELEEKEEVKQTKAKKGKKKKTSAMDDNDLVALIQQRQASRAESFFDKLEEKYAPGKKRAAKFEEPPEEAFAATAARRSAKKKKATK
;
A
#
# COMPACT_ATOMS: atom_id res chain seq x y z
N MET A 1 9.26 -33.04 3.37
CA MET A 1 9.75 -32.19 2.27
C MET A 1 8.65 -32.18 1.23
N PRO A 2 7.98 -31.05 0.97
CA PRO A 2 7.03 -30.96 -0.13
C PRO A 2 7.82 -30.98 -1.44
N HIS A 3 7.29 -31.70 -2.43
CA HIS A 3 7.87 -31.91 -3.75
C HIS A 3 8.05 -30.57 -4.48
N GLU A 4 9.14 -30.46 -5.25
CA GLU A 4 9.53 -29.28 -6.04
C GLU A 4 8.62 -29.05 -7.27
N ASP A 5 7.50 -29.78 -7.38
CA ASP A 5 6.64 -29.81 -8.57
C ASP A 5 5.31 -29.01 -8.41
N ASP A 6 5.07 -28.36 -7.25
CA ASP A 6 3.89 -27.51 -7.00
C ASP A 6 4.19 -26.01 -7.21
N VAL A 7 4.98 -25.67 -8.23
CA VAL A 7 5.05 -24.30 -8.72
C VAL A 7 3.97 -24.17 -9.80
N PRO A 8 2.94 -23.31 -9.62
CA PRO A 8 1.95 -23.10 -10.67
C PRO A 8 2.67 -22.58 -11.92
N GLU A 9 2.65 -23.39 -12.98
CA GLU A 9 3.13 -23.01 -14.31
C GLU A 9 2.47 -21.70 -14.71
N ILE A 10 3.27 -20.65 -14.80
CA ILE A 10 2.86 -19.39 -15.39
C ILE A 10 2.65 -19.69 -16.89
N PRO A 11 1.45 -19.48 -17.46
CA PRO A 11 1.21 -19.74 -18.87
C PRO A 11 2.23 -18.99 -19.73
N GLU A 12 3.01 -19.72 -20.52
CA GLU A 12 4.08 -19.19 -21.41
C GLU A 12 3.53 -18.39 -22.60
N GLU A 13 2.23 -18.49 -22.89
CA GLU A 13 1.58 -17.73 -23.94
C GLU A 13 0.66 -16.66 -23.34
N ALA A 14 1.02 -15.40 -23.57
CA ALA A 14 0.12 -14.27 -23.37
C ALA A 14 -1.18 -14.56 -24.16
N PRO A 15 -2.37 -14.49 -23.55
CA PRO A 15 -3.59 -14.82 -24.23
C PRO A 15 -3.75 -13.93 -25.47
N LEU A 16 -3.74 -14.58 -26.62
CA LEU A 16 -3.89 -14.01 -27.95
C LEU A 16 -5.11 -13.08 -27.98
N GLU A 17 -4.87 -11.84 -28.43
CA GLU A 17 -5.80 -11.01 -29.21
C GLU A 17 -7.27 -11.06 -28.77
N THR A 18 -7.53 -10.94 -27.47
CA THR A 18 -8.88 -10.59 -27.01
C THR A 18 -9.02 -9.09 -27.19
N ASP A 19 -9.88 -8.69 -28.11
CA ASP A 19 -10.13 -7.29 -28.39
C ASP A 19 -10.44 -6.57 -27.07
N LEU A 20 -9.53 -5.68 -26.65
CA LEU A 20 -9.63 -4.99 -25.36
C LEU A 20 -10.95 -4.22 -25.26
N TYR A 21 -11.47 -3.77 -26.40
CA TYR A 21 -12.76 -3.12 -26.51
C TYR A 21 -13.91 -4.10 -26.24
N GLU A 22 -13.85 -5.34 -26.75
CA GLU A 22 -14.83 -6.40 -26.44
C GLU A 22 -14.80 -6.81 -24.97
N THR A 23 -13.60 -6.93 -24.36
CA THR A 23 -13.50 -7.27 -22.93
C THR A 23 -14.15 -6.23 -22.02
N LEU A 24 -14.12 -4.95 -22.43
CA LEU A 24 -14.82 -3.87 -21.75
C LEU A 24 -16.26 -3.68 -22.25
N GLY A 25 -16.69 -4.38 -23.30
CA GLY A 25 -18.02 -4.27 -23.89
C GLY A 25 -18.30 -2.91 -24.53
N ILE A 26 -17.28 -2.27 -25.10
CA ILE A 26 -17.33 -0.93 -25.70
C ILE A 26 -16.90 -0.97 -27.16
N ASN A 27 -17.20 0.10 -27.90
CA ASN A 27 -16.79 0.23 -29.30
C ASN A 27 -15.38 0.85 -29.39
N GLY A 28 -14.67 0.61 -30.50
CA GLY A 28 -13.32 1.16 -30.77
C GLY A 28 -13.26 2.69 -30.75
N ASP A 29 -14.39 3.37 -31.03
CA ASP A 29 -14.54 4.83 -30.97
C ASP A 29 -14.91 5.37 -29.58
N ALA A 30 -14.90 4.53 -28.54
CA ALA A 30 -15.32 4.95 -27.20
C ALA A 30 -14.46 6.08 -26.63
N THR A 31 -15.11 7.04 -25.99
CA THR A 31 -14.44 8.14 -25.26
C THR A 31 -13.79 7.63 -23.97
N ALA A 32 -12.80 8.35 -23.44
CA ALA A 32 -12.14 8.00 -22.18
C ALA A 32 -13.15 7.83 -21.02
N ASP A 33 -14.19 8.66 -20.97
CA ASP A 33 -15.25 8.57 -19.96
C ASP A 33 -16.11 7.29 -20.10
N GLN A 34 -16.35 6.84 -21.33
CA GLN A 34 -17.06 5.59 -21.60
C GLN A 34 -16.22 4.37 -21.22
N ILE A 35 -14.93 4.38 -21.56
CA ILE A 35 -13.96 3.34 -21.16
C ILE A 35 -13.91 3.23 -19.63
N LYS A 36 -13.79 4.37 -18.94
CA LYS A 36 -13.78 4.46 -17.47
C LYS A 36 -15.08 3.96 -16.85
N SER A 37 -16.22 4.34 -17.42
CA SER A 37 -17.54 3.92 -16.93
C SER A 37 -17.79 2.43 -17.11
N ALA A 38 -17.39 1.87 -18.26
CA ALA A 38 -17.50 0.44 -18.55
C ALA A 38 -16.64 -0.39 -17.60
N TYR A 39 -15.38 0.03 -17.42
CA TYR A 39 -14.47 -0.58 -16.47
C TYR A 39 -15.04 -0.62 -15.05
N ARG A 40 -15.56 0.50 -14.52
CA ARG A 40 -16.16 0.56 -13.17
C ARG A 40 -17.32 -0.44 -12.99
N LYS A 41 -18.19 -0.54 -13.99
CA LYS A 41 -19.33 -1.46 -13.96
C LYS A 41 -18.88 -2.92 -13.94
N LEU A 42 -17.90 -3.27 -14.78
CA LEU A 42 -17.39 -4.63 -14.88
C LEU A 42 -16.53 -5.03 -13.67
N ALA A 43 -15.71 -4.11 -13.16
CA ALA A 43 -14.92 -4.30 -11.94
C ALA A 43 -15.81 -4.60 -10.72
N LEU A 44 -16.93 -3.89 -10.58
CA LEU A 44 -17.90 -4.15 -9.51
C LEU A 44 -18.63 -5.49 -9.67
N LYS A 45 -18.86 -5.93 -10.92
CA LYS A 45 -19.55 -7.19 -11.24
C LYS A 45 -18.66 -8.41 -11.02
N HIS A 46 -17.39 -8.31 -11.37
CA HIS A 46 -16.41 -9.40 -11.30
C HIS A 46 -15.45 -9.26 -10.10
N HIS A 47 -15.80 -8.45 -9.11
CA HIS A 47 -14.97 -8.30 -7.91
C HIS A 47 -14.93 -9.63 -7.13
N PRO A 48 -13.73 -10.16 -6.79
CA PRO A 48 -13.59 -11.47 -6.16
C PRO A 48 -14.28 -11.57 -4.79
N ASP A 49 -14.47 -10.44 -4.10
CA ASP A 49 -15.19 -10.38 -2.81
C ASP A 49 -16.71 -10.60 -2.94
N LYS A 50 -17.30 -10.31 -4.11
CA LYS A 50 -18.75 -10.48 -4.35
C LYS A 50 -19.10 -11.82 -4.99
N ALA A 51 -18.10 -12.59 -5.41
CA ALA A 51 -18.30 -13.85 -6.08
C ALA A 51 -18.48 -15.00 -5.05
N PRO A 52 -19.42 -15.93 -5.28
CA PRO A 52 -19.51 -17.15 -4.48
C PRO A 52 -18.22 -17.97 -4.62
N GLU A 53 -17.89 -18.78 -3.60
CA GLU A 53 -16.61 -19.53 -3.49
C GLU A 53 -16.28 -20.30 -4.79
N ASP A 54 -17.29 -20.91 -5.40
CA ASP A 54 -17.18 -21.74 -6.61
C ASP A 54 -16.85 -20.94 -7.88
N GLN A 55 -17.04 -19.62 -7.87
CA GLN A 55 -16.82 -18.72 -9.02
C GLN A 55 -15.71 -17.70 -8.77
N LYS A 56 -15.02 -17.77 -7.61
CA LYS A 56 -13.94 -16.83 -7.27
C LYS A 56 -12.80 -16.84 -8.27
N GLU A 57 -12.39 -18.00 -8.74
CA GLU A 57 -11.30 -18.12 -9.72
C GLU A 57 -11.66 -17.51 -11.07
N GLU A 58 -12.89 -17.75 -11.55
CA GLU A 58 -13.38 -17.19 -12.81
C GLU A 58 -13.57 -15.67 -12.72
N ALA A 59 -14.10 -15.19 -11.59
CA ALA A 59 -14.21 -13.76 -11.30
C ALA A 59 -12.83 -13.10 -11.25
N ASN A 60 -11.83 -13.74 -10.64
CA ASN A 60 -10.46 -13.23 -10.57
C ASN A 60 -9.83 -13.13 -11.97
N LYS A 61 -9.91 -14.20 -12.78
CA LYS A 61 -9.41 -14.18 -14.16
C LYS A 61 -10.07 -13.09 -15.00
N LYS A 62 -11.40 -12.96 -14.94
CA LYS A 62 -12.14 -11.90 -15.63
C LYS A 62 -11.76 -10.52 -15.14
N PHE A 63 -11.61 -10.34 -13.83
CA PHE A 63 -11.19 -9.08 -13.23
C PHE A 63 -9.80 -8.67 -13.71
N GLN A 64 -8.85 -9.61 -13.77
CA GLN A 64 -7.50 -9.36 -14.31
C GLN A 64 -7.55 -8.95 -15.79
N GLN A 65 -8.37 -9.60 -16.61
CA GLN A 65 -8.55 -9.23 -18.02
C GLN A 65 -9.16 -7.82 -18.19
N ILE A 66 -10.23 -7.53 -17.44
CA ILE A 66 -10.88 -6.20 -17.42
C ILE A 66 -9.89 -5.12 -16.96
N ALA A 67 -9.10 -5.43 -15.94
CA ALA A 67 -8.07 -4.56 -15.41
C ALA A 67 -6.97 -4.28 -16.45
N PHE A 68 -6.46 -5.32 -17.11
CA PHE A 68 -5.46 -5.20 -18.16
C PHE A 68 -5.95 -4.38 -19.35
N ALA A 69 -7.17 -4.66 -19.85
CA ALA A 69 -7.77 -3.90 -20.94
C ALA A 69 -7.91 -2.41 -20.60
N TYR A 70 -8.34 -2.10 -19.38
CA TYR A 70 -8.42 -0.73 -18.93
C TYR A 70 -7.05 -0.05 -18.77
N ALA A 71 -6.03 -0.77 -18.29
CA ALA A 71 -4.67 -0.22 -18.14
C ALA A 71 -4.03 0.19 -19.48
N ILE A 72 -4.43 -0.44 -20.58
CA ILE A 72 -4.00 -0.11 -21.93
C ILE A 72 -4.90 0.98 -22.54
N LEU A 73 -6.23 0.84 -22.45
CA LEU A 73 -7.18 1.73 -23.10
C LEU A 73 -7.37 3.08 -22.38
N SER A 74 -7.04 3.17 -21.09
CA SER A 74 -7.18 4.41 -20.30
C SER A 74 -6.11 5.45 -20.62
N ASP A 75 -4.90 5.04 -21.01
CA ASP A 75 -3.83 5.95 -21.42
C ASP A 75 -3.87 6.13 -22.94
N GLU A 76 -4.00 7.38 -23.39
CA GLU A 76 -4.10 7.70 -24.82
C GLU A 76 -2.86 7.24 -25.62
N ARG A 77 -1.67 7.23 -25.02
CA ARG A 77 -0.44 6.74 -25.66
C ARG A 77 -0.49 5.23 -25.83
N ARG A 78 -0.91 4.50 -24.80
CA ARG A 78 -1.02 3.03 -24.83
C ARG A 78 -2.13 2.57 -25.77
N ARG A 79 -3.27 3.26 -25.75
CA ARG A 79 -4.37 3.05 -26.68
C ARG A 79 -3.95 3.26 -28.12
N ARG A 80 -3.30 4.38 -28.45
CA ARG A 80 -2.81 4.64 -29.82
C ARG A 80 -1.81 3.58 -30.29
N ARG A 81 -0.93 3.10 -29.41
CA ARG A 81 -0.02 2.00 -29.75
C ARG A 81 -0.79 0.72 -30.04
N PHE A 82 -1.72 0.34 -29.17
CA PHE A 82 -2.58 -0.82 -29.38
C PHE A 82 -3.39 -0.72 -30.69
N ASP A 83 -3.99 0.43 -30.97
CA ASP A 83 -4.76 0.66 -32.20
C ASP A 83 -3.90 0.57 -33.48
N LEU A 84 -2.58 0.83 -33.37
CA LEU A 84 -1.64 0.79 -34.50
C LEU A 84 -0.98 -0.59 -34.69
N THR A 85 -0.63 -1.28 -33.60
CA THR A 85 0.11 -2.55 -33.65
C THR A 85 -0.79 -3.77 -33.48
N GLY A 86 -2.00 -3.61 -32.96
CA GLY A 86 -2.90 -4.70 -32.57
C GLY A 86 -2.35 -5.58 -31.44
N SER A 87 -1.16 -5.26 -30.91
CA SER A 87 -0.43 -6.08 -29.95
C SER A 87 -0.35 -5.39 -28.60
N THR A 88 -0.67 -6.15 -27.55
CA THR A 88 -0.55 -5.72 -26.16
C THR A 88 0.87 -5.94 -25.61
N ALA A 89 1.75 -6.63 -26.35
CA ALA A 89 3.09 -7.00 -25.91
C ALA A 89 4.06 -5.81 -25.86
N GLU A 90 3.88 -4.81 -26.74
CA GLU A 90 4.69 -3.58 -26.76
C GLU A 90 4.03 -2.41 -26.01
N ALA A 91 2.80 -2.58 -25.50
CA ALA A 91 2.07 -1.50 -24.84
C ALA A 91 2.54 -1.27 -23.39
N VAL A 92 3.14 -2.29 -22.77
CA VAL A 92 3.72 -2.27 -21.44
C VAL A 92 5.24 -2.17 -21.59
N ASP A 93 5.74 -0.97 -21.84
CA ASP A 93 7.19 -0.71 -21.75
C ASP A 93 7.64 -1.11 -20.33
N GLU A 94 8.68 -1.95 -20.20
CA GLU A 94 9.22 -2.45 -18.92
C GLU A 94 9.67 -1.34 -17.94
N ASP A 95 9.80 -0.11 -18.42
CA ASP A 95 10.24 1.07 -17.67
C ASP A 95 9.10 1.94 -17.09
N ASP A 96 7.83 1.60 -17.36
CA ASP A 96 6.66 2.35 -16.89
C ASP A 96 6.05 1.67 -15.66
N ASP A 97 6.49 2.06 -14.45
CA ASP A 97 6.00 1.65 -13.13
C ASP A 97 4.50 1.99 -12.93
N PHE A 98 3.60 1.35 -13.68
CA PHE A 98 2.15 1.55 -13.56
C PHE A 98 1.65 0.99 -12.23
N ASN A 99 1.55 1.86 -11.23
CA ASN A 99 1.06 1.48 -9.91
C ASN A 99 -0.47 1.54 -9.85
N TRP A 100 -1.09 0.36 -9.84
CA TRP A 100 -2.53 0.18 -9.67
C TRP A 100 -3.10 0.89 -8.43
N ALA A 101 -2.38 0.91 -7.31
CA ALA A 101 -2.86 1.52 -6.07
C ALA A 101 -2.94 3.05 -6.17
N ASP A 102 -1.96 3.68 -6.81
CA ASP A 102 -1.95 5.13 -7.03
C ASP A 102 -2.99 5.53 -8.06
N PHE A 103 -3.12 4.72 -9.12
CA PHE A 103 -4.15 4.88 -10.12
C PHE A 103 -5.55 4.83 -9.50
N TYR A 104 -5.90 3.79 -8.74
CA TYR A 104 -7.22 3.73 -8.09
C TYR A 104 -7.46 4.87 -7.10
N ARG A 105 -6.44 5.24 -6.32
CA ARG A 105 -6.54 6.40 -5.41
C ARG A 105 -6.89 7.66 -6.18
N GLU A 106 -6.21 7.94 -7.29
CA GLU A 106 -6.52 9.08 -8.15
C GLU A 106 -7.92 8.95 -8.77
N GLN A 107 -8.28 7.77 -9.29
CA GLN A 107 -9.56 7.53 -9.94
C GLN A 107 -10.77 7.69 -9.00
N PHE A 108 -10.64 7.31 -7.74
CA PHE A 108 -11.70 7.42 -6.74
C PHE A 108 -11.57 8.65 -5.84
N SER A 109 -10.50 9.43 -5.94
CA SER A 109 -10.29 10.66 -5.16
C SER A 109 -11.49 11.62 -5.22
N SER A 110 -12.12 11.74 -6.40
CA SER A 110 -13.27 12.62 -6.59
C SER A 110 -14.60 12.00 -6.18
N ALA A 111 -14.68 10.67 -6.09
CA ALA A 111 -15.90 9.92 -5.78
C ALA A 111 -16.00 9.58 -4.29
N ILE A 112 -14.86 9.36 -3.64
CA ILE A 112 -14.71 9.05 -2.22
C ILE A 112 -13.83 10.16 -1.63
N ASP A 113 -14.34 11.39 -1.70
CA ASP A 113 -13.72 12.56 -1.07
C ASP A 113 -14.23 12.69 0.38
N VAL A 114 -13.43 13.31 1.25
CA VAL A 114 -13.82 13.63 2.64
C VAL A 114 -15.13 14.42 2.67
N LYS A 115 -15.31 15.33 1.71
CA LYS A 115 -16.55 16.10 1.56
C LYS A 115 -17.77 15.24 1.21
N ALA A 116 -17.57 14.19 0.40
CA ALA A 116 -18.65 13.28 0.06
C ALA A 116 -19.06 12.43 1.27
N LEU A 117 -18.08 12.00 2.07
CA LEU A 117 -18.32 11.31 3.34
C LEU A 117 -19.05 12.20 4.34
N ASP A 118 -18.62 13.46 4.49
CA ASP A 118 -19.27 14.42 5.40
C ASP A 118 -20.71 14.71 4.99
N LYS A 119 -20.96 14.86 3.68
CA LYS A 119 -22.31 15.02 3.14
C LYS A 119 -23.17 13.80 3.43
N PHE A 120 -22.65 12.60 3.18
CA PHE A 120 -23.37 11.35 3.47
C PHE A 120 -23.64 11.20 4.97
N LYS A 121 -22.70 11.57 5.84
CA LYS A 121 -22.89 11.59 7.30
C LYS A 121 -24.03 12.51 7.71
N GLN A 122 -24.11 13.71 7.14
CA GLN A 122 -25.20 14.66 7.44
C GLN A 122 -26.57 14.17 6.93
N GLU A 123 -26.60 13.46 5.80
CA GLU A 123 -27.84 12.90 5.26
C GLU A 123 -28.33 11.69 6.06
N TYR A 124 -27.40 10.84 6.54
CA TYR A 124 -27.73 9.63 7.29
C TYR A 124 -28.07 9.92 8.76
N GLN A 125 -27.26 10.73 9.45
CA GLN A 125 -27.45 10.97 10.89
C GLN A 125 -28.72 11.80 11.16
N GLY A 126 -29.64 11.22 11.94
CA GLY A 126 -30.96 11.79 12.25
C GLY A 126 -32.04 11.49 11.21
N SER A 127 -31.72 10.69 10.19
CA SER A 127 -32.70 10.25 9.19
C SER A 127 -33.58 9.11 9.70
N GLU A 128 -34.69 8.86 8.99
CA GLU A 128 -35.53 7.67 9.20
C GLU A 128 -34.76 6.37 8.88
N GLU A 129 -33.80 6.43 7.95
CA GLU A 129 -32.97 5.28 7.58
C GLU A 129 -32.10 4.84 8.76
N GLU A 130 -31.47 5.78 9.45
CA GLU A 130 -30.68 5.48 10.64
C GLU A 130 -31.56 4.93 11.79
N GLU A 131 -32.73 5.51 12.03
CA GLU A 131 -33.67 4.95 13.03
C GLU A 131 -34.03 3.51 12.66
N SER A 132 -34.36 3.25 11.39
CA SER A 132 -34.69 1.92 10.90
C SER A 132 -33.52 0.92 11.08
N ASP A 133 -32.31 1.31 10.66
CA ASP A 133 -31.11 0.47 10.76
C ASP A 133 -30.76 0.15 12.21
N LEU A 134 -30.88 1.15 13.09
CA LEU A 134 -30.63 1.00 14.51
C LEU A 134 -31.63 0.06 15.18
N LEU A 135 -32.91 0.18 14.86
CA LEU A 135 -33.95 -0.73 15.37
C LEU A 135 -33.76 -2.14 14.83
N ALA A 136 -33.44 -2.29 13.54
CA ALA A 136 -33.14 -3.58 12.94
C ALA A 136 -31.92 -4.25 13.60
N ALA A 137 -30.85 -3.49 13.88
CA ALA A 137 -29.69 -3.97 14.62
C ALA A 137 -30.06 -4.34 16.08
N PHE A 138 -30.90 -3.53 16.74
CA PHE A 138 -31.36 -3.77 18.10
C PHE A 138 -32.13 -5.08 18.23
N GLU A 139 -33.03 -5.37 17.30
CA GLU A 139 -33.76 -6.65 17.22
C GLU A 139 -32.83 -7.82 16.89
N LYS A 140 -31.97 -7.66 15.87
CA LYS A 140 -31.02 -8.69 15.42
C LYS A 140 -30.09 -9.15 16.54
N TYR A 141 -29.59 -8.21 17.34
CA TYR A 141 -28.66 -8.49 18.43
C TYR A 141 -29.29 -8.55 19.82
N ARG A 142 -30.63 -8.47 19.90
CA ARG A 142 -31.41 -8.54 21.15
C ARG A 142 -30.92 -7.57 22.23
N GLY A 143 -30.74 -6.30 21.84
CA GLY A 143 -30.34 -5.22 22.74
C GLY A 143 -28.87 -5.21 23.19
N ASP A 144 -27.99 -5.89 22.45
CA ASP A 144 -26.54 -5.88 22.73
C ASP A 144 -25.86 -4.66 22.10
N MET A 145 -25.69 -3.59 22.88
CA MET A 145 -25.16 -2.31 22.39
C MET A 145 -23.78 -2.43 21.74
N ASP A 146 -22.91 -3.32 22.22
CA ASP A 146 -21.57 -3.51 21.61
C ASP A 146 -21.69 -3.92 20.14
N LYS A 147 -22.61 -4.84 19.83
CA LYS A 147 -22.83 -5.33 18.46
C LYS A 147 -23.59 -4.33 17.61
N ILE A 148 -24.46 -3.54 18.23
CA ILE A 148 -25.20 -2.47 17.53
C ILE A 148 -24.19 -1.45 16.99
N TYR A 149 -23.25 -0.98 17.82
CA TYR A 149 -22.16 -0.08 17.39
C TYR A 149 -21.19 -0.71 16.37
N GLU A 150 -21.12 -2.03 16.26
CA GLU A 150 -20.31 -2.68 15.22
C GLU A 150 -21.07 -2.79 13.88
N SER A 151 -22.39 -2.62 13.90
CA SER A 151 -23.27 -2.87 12.74
C SER A 151 -23.87 -1.62 12.12
N VAL A 152 -24.15 -0.60 12.93
CA VAL A 152 -24.77 0.65 12.46
C VAL A 152 -23.71 1.50 11.77
N MET A 153 -24.07 2.05 10.62
CA MET A 153 -23.14 2.82 9.81
C MET A 153 -22.82 4.17 10.48
N LEU A 154 -21.56 4.62 10.35
CA LEU A 154 -21.09 5.91 10.86
C LEU A 154 -21.30 6.17 12.35
N CYS A 155 -21.52 5.12 13.15
CA CYS A 155 -21.69 5.32 14.58
C CYS A 155 -20.34 5.57 15.27
N ASN A 156 -20.33 6.55 16.15
CA ASN A 156 -19.23 6.79 17.08
C ASN A 156 -19.74 6.63 18.50
N VAL A 157 -19.21 5.66 19.24
CA VAL A 157 -19.59 5.43 20.65
C VAL A 157 -19.47 6.70 21.50
N LEU A 158 -18.51 7.58 21.19
CA LEU A 158 -18.29 8.80 21.98
C LEU A 158 -19.40 9.85 21.79
N ASP A 159 -19.98 9.92 20.59
CA ASP A 159 -20.94 10.96 20.23
C ASP A 159 -22.39 10.43 20.23
N ASP A 160 -22.57 9.16 19.88
CA ASP A 160 -23.88 8.58 19.57
C ASP A 160 -24.50 7.75 20.71
N ASP A 161 -23.76 7.42 21.77
CA ASP A 161 -24.28 6.53 22.83
C ASP A 161 -25.52 7.09 23.52
N GLU A 162 -25.56 8.39 23.80
CA GLU A 162 -26.74 9.05 24.37
C GLU A 162 -27.89 9.14 23.35
N ARG A 163 -27.57 9.51 22.10
CA ARG A 163 -28.55 9.70 21.02
C ARG A 163 -29.27 8.40 20.67
N PHE A 164 -28.52 7.31 20.52
CA PHE A 164 -29.05 5.99 20.21
C PHE A 164 -29.95 5.47 21.32
N ARG A 165 -29.58 5.66 22.60
CA ARG A 165 -30.46 5.30 23.71
C ARG A 165 -31.77 6.07 23.70
N VAL A 166 -31.74 7.38 23.45
CA VAL A 166 -32.96 8.18 23.34
C VAL A 166 -33.88 7.66 22.23
N ILE A 167 -33.33 7.24 21.08
CA ILE A 167 -34.10 6.67 19.97
C ILE A 167 -34.70 5.30 20.37
N ILE A 168 -33.89 4.41 20.94
CA ILE A 168 -34.32 3.07 21.39
C ILE A 168 -35.40 3.19 22.46
N ASP A 169 -35.20 4.06 23.46
CA ASP A 169 -36.14 4.24 24.56
C ASP A 169 -37.48 4.79 24.05
N LYS A 170 -37.45 5.73 23.09
CA LYS A 170 -38.67 6.19 22.38
C LYS A 170 -39.34 5.06 21.61
N ALA A 171 -38.57 4.23 20.91
CA ALA A 171 -39.11 3.11 20.13
C ALA A 171 -39.74 2.03 21.03
N ILE A 172 -39.12 1.72 22.18
CA ILE A 172 -39.67 0.84 23.21
C ILE A 172 -40.95 1.43 23.79
N ALA A 173 -40.96 2.73 24.13
CA ALA A 173 -42.14 3.40 24.66
C ALA A 173 -43.32 3.42 23.67
N ASN A 174 -43.02 3.55 22.38
CA ASN A 174 -44.01 3.49 21.30
C ASN A 174 -44.40 2.05 20.91
N GLY A 175 -43.80 1.02 21.51
CA GLY A 175 -44.06 -0.38 21.22
C GLY A 175 -43.57 -0.83 19.83
N LYS A 176 -42.65 -0.10 19.20
CA LYS A 176 -42.05 -0.49 17.91
C LYS A 176 -41.10 -1.68 18.06
N VAL A 177 -40.41 -1.79 19.20
CA VAL A 177 -39.44 -2.85 19.50
C VAL A 177 -39.62 -3.39 20.92
N GLU A 178 -39.27 -4.66 21.12
CA GLU A 178 -39.33 -5.30 22.43
C GLU A 178 -38.16 -4.88 23.34
N GLN A 179 -38.43 -4.70 24.64
CA GLN A 179 -37.36 -4.43 25.59
C GLN A 179 -36.57 -5.71 25.91
N TYR A 180 -35.28 -5.72 25.59
CA TYR A 180 -34.39 -6.84 25.91
C TYR A 180 -33.62 -6.62 27.21
N LYS A 181 -33.50 -7.68 28.02
CA LYS A 181 -32.77 -7.66 29.31
C LYS A 181 -31.33 -7.17 29.19
N LYS A 182 -30.64 -7.52 28.10
CA LYS A 182 -29.26 -7.10 27.84
C LYS A 182 -29.10 -5.57 27.77
N TYR A 183 -30.13 -4.88 27.27
CA TYR A 183 -30.16 -3.43 27.17
C TYR A 183 -30.59 -2.78 28.48
N SER A 184 -31.69 -3.26 29.07
CA SER A 184 -32.25 -2.68 30.30
C SER A 184 -31.37 -2.88 31.53
N GLU A 185 -30.70 -4.02 31.64
CA GLU A 185 -29.86 -4.40 32.78
C GLU A 185 -28.36 -4.16 32.50
N GLU A 186 -28.01 -3.35 31.49
CA GLU A 186 -26.62 -3.09 31.16
C GLU A 186 -25.90 -2.37 32.32
N PRO A 187 -24.82 -2.94 32.89
CA PRO A 187 -24.10 -2.31 34.00
C PRO A 187 -23.43 -1.00 33.56
N GLU A 188 -23.54 0.05 34.38
CA GLU A 188 -22.85 1.33 34.14
C GLU A 188 -21.34 1.16 33.94
N ARG A 189 -20.72 0.23 34.67
CA ARG A 189 -19.30 -0.09 34.52
C ARG A 189 -18.95 -0.55 33.10
N LYS A 190 -19.83 -1.34 32.47
CA LYS A 190 -19.63 -1.82 31.09
C LYS A 190 -19.70 -0.65 30.11
N ARG A 191 -20.65 0.28 30.33
CA ARG A 191 -20.78 1.52 29.55
C ARG A 191 -19.54 2.40 29.65
N GLN A 192 -19.06 2.65 30.88
CA GLN A 192 -17.84 3.42 31.11
C GLN A 192 -16.60 2.75 30.50
N GLN A 193 -16.51 1.42 30.53
CA GLN A 193 -15.43 0.69 29.87
C GLN A 193 -15.47 0.85 28.35
N ARG A 194 -16.67 0.82 27.74
CA ARG A 194 -16.85 1.06 26.31
C ARG A 194 -16.39 2.46 25.92
N LEU A 195 -16.81 3.49 26.68
CA LEU A 195 -16.37 4.86 26.48
C LEU A 195 -14.85 5.01 26.60
N LYS A 196 -14.23 4.41 27.62
CA LYS A 196 -12.77 4.43 27.78
C LYS A 196 -12.04 3.73 26.64
N ARG A 197 -12.58 2.61 26.13
CA ARG A 197 -12.02 1.90 24.97
C ARG A 197 -12.08 2.77 23.72
N ALA A 198 -13.24 3.37 23.44
CA ALA A 198 -13.42 4.28 22.30
C ALA A 198 -12.52 5.52 22.40
N GLN A 199 -12.35 6.10 23.59
CA GLN A 199 -11.41 7.20 23.82
C GLN A 199 -9.96 6.80 23.58
N LYS A 200 -9.58 5.59 23.99
CA LYS A 200 -8.22 5.08 23.78
C LYS A 200 -7.96 4.86 22.28
N GLU A 201 -8.89 4.22 21.59
CA GLU A 201 -8.82 3.97 20.15
C GLU A 201 -8.76 5.29 19.34
N ALA A 202 -9.59 6.28 19.71
CA ALA A 202 -9.56 7.60 19.08
C ALA A 202 -8.20 8.30 19.24
N LYS A 203 -7.57 8.20 20.42
CA LYS A 203 -6.23 8.75 20.65
C LYS A 203 -5.16 8.02 19.84
N GLU A 204 -5.22 6.69 19.79
CA GLU A 204 -4.30 5.89 18.98
C GLU A 204 -4.44 6.22 17.48
N ALA A 205 -5.67 6.43 17.00
CA ALA A 205 -5.94 6.85 15.62
C ALA A 205 -5.41 8.26 15.33
N GLU A 206 -5.57 9.22 16.25
CA GLU A 206 -5.01 10.57 16.13
C GLU A 206 -3.47 10.55 16.08
N GLU A 207 -2.83 9.78 16.96
CA GLU A 207 -1.38 9.59 16.97
C GLU A 207 -0.88 8.96 15.66
N ALA A 208 -1.57 7.93 15.15
CA ALA A 208 -1.23 7.28 13.89
C ALA A 208 -1.41 8.22 12.69
N ALA A 209 -2.48 9.02 12.66
CA ALA A 209 -2.71 10.02 11.62
C ALA A 209 -1.59 11.06 11.59
N LYS A 210 -1.17 11.54 12.75
CA LYS A 210 -0.04 12.47 12.88
C LYS A 210 1.28 11.85 12.40
N GLU A 211 1.55 10.59 12.75
CA GLU A 211 2.74 9.89 12.29
C GLU A 211 2.76 9.71 10.76
N LEU A 212 1.59 9.46 10.15
CA LEU A 212 1.45 9.40 8.70
C LEU A 212 1.71 10.75 8.04
N GLU A 213 1.15 11.84 8.57
CA GLU A 213 1.38 13.20 8.09
C GLU A 213 2.87 13.57 8.11
N GLU A 214 3.56 13.31 9.22
CA GLU A 214 5.01 13.52 9.35
C GLU A 214 5.81 12.71 8.31
N LYS A 215 5.41 11.45 8.06
CA LYS A 215 6.04 10.60 7.04
C LYS A 215 5.80 11.12 5.62
N GLU A 216 4.62 11.66 5.32
CA GLU A 216 4.32 12.26 4.03
C GLU A 216 5.13 13.54 3.79
N GLU A 217 5.27 14.42 4.78
CA GLU A 217 6.13 15.60 4.68
C GLU A 217 7.60 15.23 4.41
N VAL A 218 8.12 14.19 5.08
CA VAL A 218 9.48 13.69 4.85
C VAL A 218 9.62 13.06 3.44
N LYS A 219 8.60 12.39 2.92
CA LYS A 219 8.60 11.88 1.54
C LYS A 219 8.58 13.01 0.51
N GLN A 220 7.73 14.03 0.70
CA GLN A 220 7.63 15.16 -0.21
C GLN A 220 8.92 16.00 -0.25
N THR A 221 9.58 16.18 0.89
CA THR A 221 10.89 16.86 0.95
C THR A 221 12.00 16.07 0.25
N LYS A 222 12.01 14.73 0.37
CA LYS A 222 12.93 13.86 -0.39
C LYS A 222 12.63 13.84 -1.89
N ALA A 223 11.36 13.83 -2.29
CA ALA A 223 10.95 13.90 -3.69
C ALA A 223 11.37 15.24 -4.35
N LYS A 224 11.23 16.37 -3.64
CA LYS A 224 11.74 17.68 -4.10
C LYS A 224 13.27 17.71 -4.20
N LYS A 225 13.99 16.99 -3.35
CA LYS A 225 15.47 16.89 -3.42
C LYS A 225 15.94 15.98 -4.58
N GLY A 226 15.17 14.95 -4.93
CA GLY A 226 15.41 14.10 -6.11
C GLY A 226 15.11 14.80 -7.44
N LYS A 227 14.07 15.65 -7.49
CA LYS A 227 13.68 16.37 -8.72
C LYS A 227 14.61 17.54 -9.08
N LYS A 228 15.43 18.04 -8.15
CA LYS A 228 16.45 19.08 -8.43
C LYS A 228 17.75 18.52 -9.04
N LYS A 229 17.89 17.19 -9.19
CA LYS A 229 19.08 16.53 -9.77
C LYS A 229 18.82 15.84 -11.12
N LYS A 230 17.77 16.25 -11.86
CA LYS A 230 17.46 15.72 -13.20
C LYS A 230 17.47 16.79 -14.32
N THR A 231 18.24 17.86 -14.13
CA THR A 231 18.62 18.81 -15.20
C THR A 231 20.08 19.23 -15.07
N SER A 232 20.99 18.26 -15.09
CA SER A 232 22.37 18.49 -15.51
C SER A 232 22.88 17.15 -16.00
N ALA A 233 23.31 17.08 -17.26
CA ALA A 233 24.00 15.92 -17.79
C ALA A 233 25.07 15.48 -16.79
N MET A 234 25.03 14.21 -16.40
CA MET A 234 25.99 13.65 -15.44
C MET A 234 27.34 13.62 -16.14
N ASP A 235 28.25 14.49 -15.71
CA ASP A 235 29.61 14.58 -16.22
C ASP A 235 30.37 13.28 -15.91
N ASP A 236 31.20 12.80 -16.84
CA ASP A 236 31.87 11.50 -16.76
C ASP A 236 32.71 11.35 -15.48
N ASN A 237 33.14 12.48 -14.90
CA ASN A 237 33.85 12.53 -13.63
C ASN A 237 33.01 12.10 -12.42
N ASP A 238 31.70 12.40 -12.41
CA ASP A 238 30.77 11.96 -11.35
C ASP A 238 30.49 10.45 -11.44
N LEU A 239 30.53 9.90 -12.66
CA LEU A 239 30.36 8.46 -12.91
C LEU A 239 31.60 7.68 -12.44
N VAL A 240 32.81 8.23 -12.67
CA VAL A 240 34.07 7.70 -12.16
C VAL A 240 34.10 7.74 -10.62
N ALA A 241 33.66 8.83 -10.01
CA ALA A 241 33.57 8.94 -8.55
C ALA A 241 32.60 7.91 -7.94
N LEU A 242 31.46 7.66 -8.60
CA LEU A 242 30.49 6.66 -8.15
C LEU A 242 31.02 5.22 -8.28
N ILE A 243 31.78 4.94 -9.35
CA ILE A 243 32.45 3.64 -9.55
C ILE A 243 33.53 3.43 -8.49
N GLN A 244 34.35 4.44 -8.20
CA GLN A 244 35.34 4.37 -7.13
C GLN A 244 34.69 4.18 -5.76
N GLN A 245 33.57 4.86 -5.49
CA GLN A 245 32.82 4.69 -4.25
C GLN A 245 32.22 3.28 -4.12
N ARG A 246 31.67 2.71 -5.19
CA ARG A 246 31.19 1.32 -5.23
C ARG A 246 32.30 0.29 -5.10
N GLN A 247 33.48 0.59 -5.65
CA GLN A 247 34.66 -0.27 -5.51
C GLN A 247 35.23 -0.21 -4.09
N ALA A 248 35.23 0.96 -3.45
CA ALA A 248 35.64 1.14 -2.05
C ALA A 248 34.68 0.41 -1.09
N SER A 249 33.36 0.52 -1.28
CA SER A 249 32.39 -0.19 -0.45
C SER A 249 32.44 -1.71 -0.64
N ARG A 250 32.76 -2.18 -1.86
CA ARG A 250 33.02 -3.61 -2.12
C ARG A 250 34.32 -4.07 -1.47
N ALA A 251 35.33 -3.21 -1.39
CA ALA A 251 36.58 -3.51 -0.70
C ALA A 251 36.37 -3.59 0.82
N GLU A 252 35.62 -2.67 1.44
CA GLU A 252 35.25 -2.75 2.87
C GLU A 252 34.51 -4.06 3.18
N SER A 253 33.46 -4.39 2.42
CA SER A 253 32.73 -5.65 2.59
C SER A 253 33.57 -6.91 2.29
N PHE A 254 34.63 -6.78 1.50
CA PHE A 254 35.57 -7.88 1.21
C PHE A 254 36.56 -8.07 2.35
N PHE A 255 37.09 -6.98 2.93
CA PHE A 255 37.98 -7.02 4.09
C PHE A 255 37.27 -7.47 5.37
N ASP A 256 36.02 -7.03 5.59
CA ASP A 256 35.19 -7.49 6.73
C ASP A 256 34.95 -9.00 6.67
N LYS A 257 34.61 -9.53 5.48
CA LYS A 257 34.44 -10.99 5.25
C LYS A 257 35.75 -11.77 5.36
N LEU A 258 36.89 -11.12 5.13
CA LEU A 258 38.21 -11.72 5.30
C LEU A 258 38.61 -11.74 6.78
N GLU A 259 38.33 -10.68 7.53
CA GLU A 259 38.55 -10.60 8.96
C GLU A 259 37.71 -11.63 9.72
N GLU A 260 36.43 -11.78 9.35
CA GLU A 260 35.52 -12.75 9.94
C GLU A 260 35.95 -14.22 9.69
N LYS A 261 36.62 -14.47 8.56
CA LYS A 261 37.07 -15.81 8.16
C LYS A 261 38.41 -16.23 8.77
N TYR A 262 39.26 -15.28 9.16
CA TYR A 262 40.63 -15.57 9.63
C TYR A 262 40.88 -15.19 11.11
N ALA A 263 39.93 -14.58 11.82
CA ALA A 263 40.07 -14.24 13.25
C ALA A 263 39.08 -15.00 14.17
N PRO A 264 39.31 -16.28 14.49
CA PRO A 264 38.47 -16.98 15.46
C PRO A 264 38.96 -16.66 16.89
N GLY A 265 38.23 -15.76 17.56
CA GLY A 265 38.15 -15.75 19.02
C GLY A 265 39.03 -14.75 19.79
N LYS A 266 38.32 -13.93 20.58
CA LYS A 266 38.69 -13.26 21.83
C LYS A 266 39.37 -11.86 21.81
N LYS A 267 38.61 -10.97 22.45
CA LYS A 267 38.95 -9.87 23.38
C LYS A 267 39.32 -8.49 22.78
N ARG A 268 38.55 -7.48 23.21
CA ARG A 268 38.88 -6.05 23.11
C ARG A 268 40.18 -5.73 23.88
N ALA A 269 41.17 -5.21 23.17
CA ALA A 269 42.28 -4.30 23.56
C ALA A 269 43.24 -4.23 22.34
N ALA A 270 43.89 -3.15 21.93
CA ALA A 270 44.08 -1.77 22.34
C ALA A 270 44.35 -0.96 21.04
N LYS A 271 44.34 0.39 21.08
CA LYS A 271 44.73 1.22 19.93
C LYS A 271 46.12 0.78 19.44
N PHE A 272 46.19 0.35 18.17
CA PHE A 272 47.45 0.13 17.48
C PHE A 272 48.01 1.51 17.10
N GLU A 273 49.04 1.95 17.81
CA GLU A 273 49.87 3.06 17.32
C GLU A 273 50.69 2.55 16.13
N GLU A 274 50.56 3.23 14.99
CA GLU A 274 51.34 2.93 13.80
C GLU A 274 52.83 3.12 14.09
N PRO A 275 53.70 2.18 13.67
CA PRO A 275 55.13 2.32 13.85
C PRO A 275 55.66 3.50 13.02
N PRO A 276 56.65 4.27 13.53
CA PRO A 276 57.08 5.53 12.93
C PRO A 276 57.65 5.33 11.51
N GLU A 277 57.34 6.28 10.62
CA GLU A 277 57.68 6.28 9.18
C GLU A 277 59.16 6.00 8.87
N GLU A 278 60.08 6.25 9.81
CA GLU A 278 61.50 5.92 9.65
C GLU A 278 61.76 4.42 9.45
N ALA A 279 60.93 3.54 10.03
CA ALA A 279 61.04 2.09 9.83
C ALA A 279 60.63 1.65 8.40
N PHE A 280 59.69 2.36 7.79
CA PHE A 280 59.28 2.16 6.40
C PHE A 280 60.32 2.73 5.41
N ALA A 281 60.92 3.87 5.73
CA ALA A 281 62.00 4.45 4.93
C ALA A 281 63.26 3.54 4.92
N ALA A 282 63.61 2.94 6.06
CA ALA A 282 64.75 2.03 6.16
C ALA A 282 64.58 0.75 5.32
N THR A 283 63.37 0.20 5.26
CA THR A 283 63.06 -0.98 4.44
C THR A 283 62.98 -0.66 2.95
N ALA A 284 62.50 0.53 2.58
CA ALA A 284 62.53 1.04 1.21
C ALA A 284 63.97 1.28 0.70
N ALA A 285 64.86 1.84 1.54
CA ALA A 285 66.27 2.03 1.22
C ALA A 285 67.02 0.68 1.06
N ARG A 286 66.68 -0.32 1.89
CA ARG A 286 67.23 -1.68 1.74
C ARG A 286 66.79 -2.37 0.44
N ARG A 287 65.54 -2.14 0.00
CA ARG A 287 65.03 -2.68 -1.28
C ARG A 287 65.67 -2.02 -2.50
N SER A 288 65.92 -0.71 -2.46
CA SER A 288 66.55 0.01 -3.57
C SER A 288 68.05 -0.31 -3.71
N ALA A 289 68.76 -0.54 -2.59
CA ALA A 289 70.13 -1.04 -2.58
C ALA A 289 70.26 -2.47 -3.15
N LYS A 290 69.29 -3.34 -2.87
CA LYS A 290 69.27 -4.72 -3.42
C LYS A 290 68.98 -4.74 -4.92
N LYS A 291 68.21 -3.78 -5.44
CA LYS A 291 67.88 -3.64 -6.87
C LYS A 291 69.06 -3.11 -7.70
N LYS A 292 69.90 -2.22 -7.13
CA LYS A 292 71.13 -1.73 -7.77
C LYS A 292 72.28 -2.76 -7.81
N LYS A 293 72.28 -3.76 -6.93
CA LYS A 293 73.26 -4.86 -6.93
C LYS A 293 72.93 -5.99 -7.91
N ALA A 294 71.72 -6.01 -8.47
CA ALA A 294 71.26 -7.01 -9.43
C ALA A 294 71.32 -6.52 -10.90
N THR A 295 71.84 -5.31 -11.15
CA THR A 295 71.90 -4.67 -12.47
C THR A 295 73.32 -4.20 -12.85
N LYS A 296 74.36 -4.83 -12.28
CA LYS A 296 75.74 -4.71 -12.74
C LYS A 296 76.38 -6.09 -12.83
#